data_AF-A0A3B9AL68-F1
#
_entry.id   AF-A0A3B9AL68-F1
#
_cell.length_a   1.000
_cell.length_b   1.000
_cell.length_c   1.000
_cell.angle_alpha   90.00
_cell.angle_beta   90.00
_cell.angle_gamma   90.00
#
_symmetry.space_group_name_H-M   'P 1'
#
loop_
_entity.id
_entity.type
_entity.pdbx_description
1 polymer ?
#
loop_
_entity_poly.entity_id
_entity_poly.type
_entity_poly.pdbx_seq_one_letter_code
_entity_poly.pdbx_strand_id
1 'polypeptide(L)'
;IREFRLELLTLNIPASWGIVTTAKGGYQFYPHHLQGEGFFMAVFRKKPGNASRHHPPASFKSLKPLGKALVPQVEAWLRPDARARFFQTPAGEILALPEKLEQDFLMLDKTLKTKWFGVNIGEFKGKDFIPSHALAQSIWVSPGLSSASLTEEQALLFLKKETFEPEESWPKGWVLATYQGLNLGWMKILPNRMNNYLPQERRIRMAVY
;
A
#
# COMPACT_ATOMS: atom_id res chain seq x y z
N ILE A 1 38.94 12.43 3.21
CA ILE A 1 37.78 12.57 2.30
C ILE A 1 37.41 11.17 1.82
N ARG A 2 36.15 10.73 1.97
CA ARG A 2 35.70 9.44 1.41
C ARG A 2 35.25 9.67 -0.02
N GLU A 3 35.95 9.09 -0.99
CA GLU A 3 35.56 9.12 -2.39
C GLU A 3 34.61 7.95 -2.68
N PHE A 4 33.43 8.28 -3.21
CA PHE A 4 32.48 7.28 -3.68
C PHE A 4 32.67 7.05 -5.17
N ARG A 5 32.63 5.79 -5.62
CA ARG A 5 32.77 5.40 -7.04
C ARG A 5 31.49 5.73 -7.82
N LEU A 6 31.25 7.02 -8.05
CA LEU A 6 30.10 7.57 -8.75
C LEU A 6 30.56 8.27 -10.03
N GLU A 7 29.73 8.24 -11.07
CA GLU A 7 29.84 9.10 -12.25
C GLU A 7 28.61 10.00 -12.32
N LEU A 8 28.82 11.29 -12.61
CA LEU A 8 27.72 12.22 -12.84
C LEU A 8 27.05 11.88 -14.17
N LEU A 9 25.72 11.78 -14.18
CA LEU A 9 24.95 11.59 -15.40
C LEU A 9 24.35 12.91 -15.87
N THR A 10 24.71 13.28 -17.09
CA THR A 10 24.05 14.37 -17.82
C THR A 10 22.79 13.83 -18.47
N LEU A 11 21.66 14.48 -18.20
CA LEU A 11 20.35 14.21 -18.77
C LEU A 11 20.16 15.12 -19.98
N ASN A 12 19.57 14.58 -21.04
CA ASN A 12 19.09 15.39 -22.16
C ASN A 12 17.72 15.98 -21.79
N ILE A 13 17.70 17.23 -21.34
CA ILE A 13 16.47 17.90 -20.88
C ILE A 13 16.02 18.91 -21.94
N PRO A 14 14.75 18.86 -22.38
CA PRO A 14 14.20 19.87 -23.26
C PRO A 14 14.25 21.27 -22.64
N ALA A 15 14.78 22.25 -23.37
CA ALA A 15 14.84 23.65 -22.89
C ALA A 15 13.45 24.23 -22.57
N SER A 16 12.40 23.73 -23.25
CA SER A 16 11.01 24.12 -23.02
C SER A 16 10.49 23.80 -21.61
N TRP A 17 11.21 22.98 -20.84
CA TRP A 17 10.83 22.65 -19.46
C TRP A 17 11.28 23.71 -18.44
N GLY A 18 12.07 24.72 -18.85
CA GLY A 18 12.51 25.80 -17.96
C GLY A 18 13.53 25.37 -16.88
N ILE A 19 14.11 24.17 -17.02
CA ILE A 19 15.08 23.61 -16.07
C ILE A 19 16.48 24.13 -16.39
N VAL A 20 17.15 24.70 -15.40
CA VAL A 20 18.49 25.27 -15.56
C VAL A 20 19.55 24.25 -15.18
N THR A 21 20.42 23.88 -16.12
CA THR A 21 21.58 23.04 -15.85
C THR A 21 22.74 23.86 -15.29
N THR A 22 23.20 23.51 -14.10
CA THR A 22 24.35 24.16 -13.44
C THR A 22 25.68 23.73 -14.05
N ALA A 23 26.73 24.53 -13.86
CA ALA A 23 28.08 24.22 -14.34
C ALA A 23 28.65 22.90 -13.78
N LYS A 24 28.15 22.44 -12.62
CA LYS A 24 28.55 21.16 -11.99
C LYS A 24 27.60 20.00 -12.35
N GLY A 25 26.70 20.19 -13.33
CA GLY A 25 25.78 19.19 -13.87
C GLY A 25 24.63 18.76 -12.96
N GLY A 26 24.27 19.59 -11.97
CA GLY A 26 22.97 19.54 -11.31
C GLY A 26 21.91 20.34 -12.07
N TYR A 27 20.64 20.09 -11.76
CA TYR A 27 19.46 20.68 -12.40
C TYR A 27 18.66 21.48 -11.39
N GLN A 28 18.39 22.74 -11.71
CA GLN A 28 17.65 23.67 -10.87
C GLN A 28 16.30 23.98 -11.49
N PHE A 29 15.28 23.85 -10.65
CA PHE A 29 13.90 24.12 -10.97
C PHE A 29 13.53 25.41 -10.27
N TYR A 30 13.47 26.52 -10.99
CA TYR A 30 13.18 27.82 -10.39
C TYR A 30 11.68 28.14 -10.46
N PRO A 31 11.06 28.67 -9.38
CA PRO A 31 9.63 29.04 -9.37
C PRO A 31 9.24 30.07 -10.44
N HIS A 32 10.17 30.90 -10.90
CA HIS A 32 9.93 31.90 -11.93
C HIS A 32 10.14 31.38 -13.36
N HIS A 33 10.64 30.15 -13.53
CA HIS A 33 10.79 29.48 -14.83
C HIS A 33 9.75 28.36 -15.04
N LEU A 34 9.25 27.79 -13.96
CA LEU A 34 8.24 26.73 -13.98
C LEU A 34 7.32 26.83 -12.76
N GLN A 35 6.11 26.31 -12.88
CA GLN A 35 5.15 26.28 -11.78
C GLN A 35 5.60 25.25 -10.71
N GLY A 36 6.14 25.74 -9.60
CA GLY A 36 6.56 24.92 -8.46
C GLY A 36 7.24 25.74 -7.38
N GLU A 37 7.47 25.13 -6.21
CA GLU A 37 8.08 25.79 -5.04
C GLU A 37 9.61 25.97 -5.15
N GLY A 38 10.20 25.32 -6.15
CA GLY A 38 11.64 25.27 -6.36
C GLY A 38 12.22 23.91 -5.95
N PHE A 39 13.14 23.39 -6.75
CA PHE A 39 13.72 22.06 -6.52
C PHE A 39 15.13 21.98 -7.10
N PHE A 40 15.93 21.04 -6.58
CA PHE A 40 17.25 20.73 -7.11
C PHE A 40 17.42 19.22 -7.26
N MET A 41 17.98 18.81 -8.40
CA MET A 41 18.26 17.41 -8.69
C MET A 41 19.70 17.24 -9.17
N ALA A 42 20.37 16.19 -8.73
CA ALA A 42 21.62 15.71 -9.32
C ALA A 42 21.55 14.19 -9.47
N VAL A 43 21.98 13.68 -10.61
CA VAL A 43 21.86 12.25 -10.94
C VAL A 43 23.24 11.65 -11.09
N PHE A 44 23.51 10.60 -10.33
CA PHE A 44 24.78 9.88 -10.37
C PHE A 44 24.54 8.41 -10.66
N ARG A 45 25.38 7.81 -11.49
CA ARG A 45 25.45 6.35 -11.64
C ARG A 45 26.57 5.82 -10.76
N LYS A 46 26.28 4.76 -10.01
CA LYS A 46 27.32 4.01 -9.31
C LYS A 46 28.14 3.24 -10.35
N LYS A 47 29.46 3.46 -10.36
CA LYS A 47 30.37 2.73 -11.24
C LYS A 47 30.42 1.25 -10.84
N PRO A 48 30.73 0.34 -11.79
CA PRO A 48 30.94 -1.07 -11.48
C PRO A 48 31.97 -1.23 -10.36
N GLY A 49 31.72 -2.20 -9.48
CA GLY A 49 32.59 -2.52 -8.37
C GLY A 49 32.07 -3.73 -7.63
N ASN A 50 32.88 -4.26 -6.73
CA ASN A 50 32.51 -5.42 -5.94
C ASN A 50 31.27 -5.08 -5.10
N ALA A 51 30.13 -5.66 -5.46
CA ALA A 51 28.97 -5.63 -4.60
C ALA A 51 29.26 -6.48 -3.37
N SER A 52 28.97 -5.95 -2.18
CA SER A 52 28.92 -6.80 -1.00
C SER A 52 27.81 -7.82 -1.24
N ARG A 53 28.15 -9.11 -1.21
CA ARG A 53 27.13 -10.17 -1.21
C ARG A 53 26.47 -10.16 0.16
N HIS A 54 25.21 -9.75 0.20
CA HIS A 54 24.39 -9.91 1.38
C HIS A 54 23.76 -11.30 1.34
N HIS A 55 23.91 -12.04 2.44
CA HIS A 55 23.25 -13.33 2.62
C HIS A 55 21.96 -13.10 3.43
N PRO A 56 20.79 -13.16 2.79
CA PRO A 56 19.52 -13.09 3.51
C PRO A 56 19.42 -14.27 4.48
N PRO A 57 18.80 -14.07 5.66
CA PRO A 57 18.51 -15.17 6.57
C PRO A 57 17.51 -16.15 5.94
N ALA A 58 17.47 -17.39 6.44
CA ALA A 58 16.55 -18.42 5.96
C ALA A 58 15.08 -18.15 6.33
N SER A 59 14.83 -17.33 7.36
CA SER A 59 13.49 -17.00 7.85
C SER A 59 13.43 -15.60 8.46
N PHE A 60 12.22 -15.07 8.56
CA PHE A 60 11.93 -13.85 9.29
C PHE A 60 12.07 -14.07 10.80
N LYS A 61 12.43 -13.02 11.53
CA LYS A 61 12.55 -13.02 13.00
C LYS A 61 11.22 -13.29 13.69
N SER A 62 10.17 -12.58 13.28
CA SER A 62 8.86 -12.61 13.95
C SER A 62 7.70 -13.03 13.05
N LEU A 63 7.88 -13.00 11.72
CA LEU A 63 6.84 -13.39 10.77
C LEU A 63 6.92 -14.90 10.53
N LYS A 64 5.79 -15.60 10.68
CA LYS A 64 5.69 -17.03 10.39
C LYS A 64 5.00 -17.24 9.05
N PRO A 65 5.47 -18.13 8.17
CA PRO A 65 4.72 -18.47 6.96
C PRO A 65 3.29 -18.90 7.30
N LEU A 66 2.30 -18.44 6.53
CA LEU A 66 0.92 -18.82 6.74
C LEU A 66 0.72 -20.31 6.43
N GLY A 67 -0.10 -21.00 7.22
CA GLY A 67 -0.41 -22.42 7.00
C GLY A 67 -1.04 -22.66 5.63
N LYS A 68 -0.57 -23.69 4.91
CA LYS A 68 -0.97 -23.97 3.52
C LYS A 68 -2.48 -24.07 3.31
N ALA A 69 -3.24 -24.58 4.29
CA ALA A 69 -4.70 -24.70 4.21
C ALA A 69 -5.45 -23.35 4.25
N LEU A 70 -4.81 -22.30 4.78
CA LEU A 70 -5.39 -20.95 4.86
C LEU A 70 -5.03 -20.08 3.64
N VAL A 71 -3.99 -20.44 2.90
CA VAL A 71 -3.51 -19.68 1.73
C VAL A 71 -4.62 -19.44 0.69
N PRO A 72 -5.38 -20.45 0.25
CA PRO A 72 -6.45 -20.23 -0.74
C PRO A 72 -7.53 -19.26 -0.25
N GLN A 73 -7.82 -19.26 1.05
CA GLN A 73 -8.85 -18.40 1.64
C GLN A 73 -8.44 -16.93 1.61
N VAL A 74 -7.16 -16.63 1.83
CA VAL A 74 -6.66 -15.25 1.79
C VAL A 74 -6.31 -14.80 0.38
N GLU A 75 -5.85 -15.71 -0.48
CA GLU A 75 -5.51 -15.43 -1.88
C GLU A 75 -6.74 -15.00 -2.68
N ALA A 76 -7.93 -15.52 -2.36
CA ALA A 76 -9.20 -15.09 -2.96
C ALA A 76 -9.50 -13.59 -2.78
N TRP A 77 -8.89 -12.93 -1.81
CA TRP A 77 -9.04 -11.49 -1.56
C TRP A 77 -8.09 -10.63 -2.41
N LEU A 78 -7.11 -11.24 -3.06
CA LEU A 78 -6.12 -10.57 -3.89
C LEU A 78 -6.41 -10.83 -5.36
N ARG A 79 -6.03 -9.88 -6.21
CA ARG A 79 -6.04 -10.09 -7.66
C ARG A 79 -5.09 -11.25 -8.04
N PRO A 80 -5.42 -12.09 -9.03
CA PRO A 80 -4.65 -13.29 -9.35
C PRO A 80 -3.17 -13.04 -9.71
N ASP A 81 -2.84 -11.86 -10.23
CA ASP A 81 -1.49 -11.49 -10.68
C ASP A 81 -0.65 -10.80 -9.58
N ALA A 82 -1.17 -10.64 -8.36
CA ALA A 82 -0.44 -10.06 -7.23
C ALA A 82 0.80 -10.88 -6.83
N ARG A 83 0.78 -12.21 -7.06
CA ARG A 83 1.86 -13.18 -6.75
C ARG A 83 2.52 -12.91 -5.40
N ALA A 84 1.78 -13.23 -4.34
CA ALA A 84 2.18 -12.92 -2.97
C ALA A 84 2.59 -14.16 -2.18
N ARG A 85 3.46 -13.94 -1.20
CA ARG A 85 3.75 -14.85 -0.09
C ARG A 85 3.06 -14.34 1.16
N PHE A 86 2.45 -15.25 1.93
CA PHE A 86 1.66 -14.89 3.09
C PHE A 86 2.37 -15.25 4.39
N PHE A 87 2.40 -14.31 5.31
CA PHE A 87 3.01 -14.49 6.62
C PHE A 87 2.09 -13.97 7.71
N GLN A 88 2.08 -14.64 8.86
CA GLN A 88 1.35 -14.21 10.04
C GLN A 88 2.27 -13.48 11.01
N THR A 89 1.83 -12.33 11.51
CA THR A 89 2.52 -11.56 12.55
C THR A 89 2.25 -12.17 13.94
N PRO A 90 3.05 -11.85 14.97
CA PRO A 90 2.75 -12.25 16.35
C PRO A 90 1.39 -11.75 16.86
N ALA A 91 0.87 -10.65 16.29
CA ALA A 91 -0.43 -10.10 16.62
C ALA A 91 -1.60 -10.83 15.92
N GLY A 92 -1.32 -11.79 15.03
CA GLY A 92 -2.32 -12.59 14.32
C GLY A 92 -2.70 -12.06 12.94
N GLU A 93 -2.24 -10.87 12.57
CA GLU A 93 -2.44 -10.28 11.25
C GLU A 93 -1.72 -11.07 10.16
N ILE A 94 -2.26 -11.02 8.95
CA ILE A 94 -1.69 -11.66 7.78
C ILE A 94 -1.13 -10.59 6.86
N LEU A 95 0.16 -10.70 6.55
CA LEU A 95 0.87 -9.86 5.61
C LEU A 95 1.02 -10.60 4.28
N ALA A 96 0.76 -9.91 3.18
CA ALA A 96 1.09 -10.35 1.83
C ALA A 96 2.34 -9.59 1.35
N LEU A 97 3.39 -10.32 1.01
CA LEU A 97 4.65 -9.79 0.47
C LEU A 97 4.81 -10.18 -1.00
N PRO A 98 5.33 -9.31 -1.88
CA PRO A 98 5.65 -9.69 -3.25
C PRO A 98 6.65 -10.85 -3.27
N GLU A 99 6.30 -11.96 -3.92
CA GLU A 99 7.15 -13.17 -3.94
C GLU A 99 8.59 -12.87 -4.41
N LYS A 100 8.72 -12.03 -5.46
CA LYS A 100 10.00 -11.66 -6.04
C LYS A 100 10.94 -10.91 -5.09
N LEU A 101 10.41 -10.30 -4.04
CA LEU A 101 11.16 -9.48 -3.07
C LEU A 101 11.34 -10.19 -1.72
N GLU A 102 10.95 -11.46 -1.58
CA GLU A 102 11.01 -12.20 -0.31
C GLU A 102 12.41 -12.15 0.31
N GLN A 103 13.46 -12.34 -0.51
CA GLN A 103 14.86 -12.28 -0.07
C GLN A 103 15.28 -10.89 0.39
N ASP A 104 14.80 -9.83 -0.27
CA ASP A 104 15.05 -8.45 0.15
C ASP A 104 14.37 -8.16 1.49
N PHE A 105 13.13 -8.61 1.67
CA PHE A 105 12.40 -8.47 2.93
C PHE A 105 13.09 -9.22 4.08
N LEU A 106 13.62 -10.42 3.85
CA LEU A 106 14.41 -11.17 4.82
C LEU A 106 15.65 -10.39 5.25
N MET A 107 16.34 -9.75 4.29
CA MET A 107 17.48 -8.89 4.57
C MET A 107 17.06 -7.67 5.41
N LEU A 108 16.01 -6.97 5.00
CA LEU A 108 15.49 -5.80 5.70
C LEU A 108 15.04 -6.17 7.11
N ASP A 109 14.44 -7.35 7.31
CA ASP A 109 14.04 -7.85 8.62
C ASP A 109 15.23 -8.03 9.55
N LYS A 110 16.33 -8.58 9.02
CA LYS A 110 17.60 -8.75 9.72
C LYS A 110 18.19 -7.40 10.14
N THR A 111 18.13 -6.40 9.27
CA THR A 111 18.91 -5.15 9.41
C THR A 111 18.14 -4.02 10.09
N LEU A 112 16.85 -3.88 9.79
CA LEU A 112 16.01 -2.80 10.31
C LEU A 112 15.24 -3.25 11.56
N LYS A 113 15.15 -2.35 12.55
CA LYS A 113 14.38 -2.57 13.79
C LYS A 113 12.88 -2.33 13.59
N THR A 114 12.53 -1.11 13.15
CA THR A 114 11.14 -0.70 12.87
C THR A 114 10.89 -0.77 11.38
N LYS A 115 9.83 -1.45 10.97
CA LYS A 115 9.48 -1.62 9.56
C LYS A 115 8.00 -1.94 9.38
N TRP A 116 7.49 -1.58 8.21
CA TRP A 116 6.20 -2.02 7.70
C TRP A 116 6.44 -2.73 6.37
N PHE A 117 6.05 -3.99 6.27
CA PHE A 117 6.28 -4.81 5.09
C PHE A 117 4.98 -5.18 4.41
N GLY A 118 5.02 -5.11 3.07
CA GLY A 118 3.93 -5.52 2.19
C GLY A 118 2.58 -4.92 2.58
N VAL A 119 1.54 -5.72 2.41
CA VAL A 119 0.16 -5.32 2.66
C VAL A 119 -0.39 -6.17 3.80
N ASN A 120 -0.88 -5.54 4.87
CA ASN A 120 -1.73 -6.26 5.83
C ASN A 120 -3.04 -6.57 5.12
N ILE A 121 -3.38 -7.85 4.94
CA ILE A 121 -4.58 -8.25 4.21
C ILE A 121 -5.76 -8.55 5.13
N GLY A 122 -5.53 -8.80 6.41
CA GLY A 122 -6.57 -9.10 7.38
C GLY A 122 -6.09 -10.04 8.48
N GLU A 123 -7.02 -10.59 9.23
CA GLU A 123 -6.78 -11.56 10.29
C GLU A 123 -7.91 -12.59 10.34
N PHE A 124 -7.63 -13.79 10.83
CA PHE A 124 -8.69 -14.76 11.15
C PHE A 124 -9.16 -14.57 12.59
N LYS A 125 -10.48 -14.46 12.80
CA LYS A 125 -11.12 -14.59 14.11
C LYS A 125 -12.00 -15.83 14.12
N GLY A 126 -11.50 -16.89 14.75
CA GLY A 126 -12.10 -18.21 14.66
C GLY A 126 -12.00 -18.72 13.22
N LYS A 127 -13.15 -18.93 12.57
CA LYS A 127 -13.22 -19.37 11.16
C LYS A 127 -13.38 -18.21 10.17
N ASP A 128 -13.68 -17.01 10.65
CA ASP A 128 -13.98 -15.86 9.80
C ASP A 128 -12.72 -15.09 9.48
N PHE A 129 -12.51 -14.79 8.20
CA PHE A 129 -11.51 -13.81 7.78
C PHE A 129 -12.09 -12.40 7.86
N ILE A 130 -11.36 -11.51 8.52
CA ILE A 130 -11.67 -10.09 8.66
C ILE A 130 -10.65 -9.34 7.81
N PRO A 131 -11.05 -8.79 6.65
CA PRO A 131 -10.12 -8.09 5.77
C PRO A 131 -9.68 -6.77 6.40
N SER A 132 -8.40 -6.42 6.21
CA SER A 132 -7.85 -5.18 6.75
C SER A 132 -8.21 -3.99 5.87
N HIS A 133 -8.27 -2.79 6.46
CA HIS A 133 -8.39 -1.55 5.70
C HIS A 133 -7.23 -1.32 4.71
N ALA A 134 -6.01 -1.80 5.02
CA ALA A 134 -4.87 -1.68 4.12
C ALA A 134 -5.06 -2.48 2.82
N LEU A 135 -5.80 -3.60 2.86
CA LEU A 135 -6.18 -4.32 1.64
C LEU A 135 -7.14 -3.50 0.77
N ALA A 136 -8.16 -2.87 1.37
CA ALA A 136 -9.11 -2.04 0.62
C ALA A 136 -8.40 -0.91 -0.14
N GLN A 137 -7.36 -0.34 0.46
CA GLN A 137 -6.52 0.72 -0.10
C GLN A 137 -5.39 0.21 -1.00
N SER A 138 -5.27 -1.10 -1.19
CA SER A 138 -4.20 -1.70 -1.97
C SER A 138 -4.61 -1.93 -3.42
N ILE A 139 -3.67 -1.71 -4.34
CA ILE A 139 -3.80 -2.11 -5.74
C ILE A 139 -3.91 -3.63 -5.95
N TRP A 140 -3.75 -4.42 -4.88
CA TRP A 140 -3.85 -5.88 -4.90
C TRP A 140 -5.23 -6.40 -4.56
N VAL A 141 -6.17 -5.58 -4.10
CA VAL A 141 -7.52 -6.06 -3.82
C VAL A 141 -8.14 -6.70 -5.06
N SER A 142 -8.80 -7.85 -4.88
CA SER A 142 -9.42 -8.56 -5.98
C SER A 142 -10.61 -7.76 -6.53
N PRO A 143 -10.69 -7.53 -7.86
CA PRO A 143 -11.83 -6.86 -8.48
C PRO A 143 -13.11 -7.71 -8.48
N GLY A 144 -12.99 -9.01 -8.19
CA GLY A 144 -14.14 -9.93 -8.11
C GLY A 144 -14.85 -9.92 -6.76
N LEU A 145 -14.39 -9.13 -5.79
CA LEU A 145 -15.04 -9.00 -4.49
C LEU A 145 -16.31 -8.17 -4.60
N SER A 146 -17.30 -8.51 -3.78
CA SER A 146 -18.51 -7.71 -3.60
C SER A 146 -18.15 -6.26 -3.26
N SER A 147 -18.71 -5.33 -4.02
CA SER A 147 -18.55 -3.89 -3.79
C SER A 147 -19.89 -3.18 -3.89
N ALA A 148 -19.97 -1.99 -3.31
CA ALA A 148 -21.09 -1.09 -3.48
C ALA A 148 -20.58 0.34 -3.68
N SER A 149 -21.08 0.99 -4.72
CA SER A 149 -20.79 2.39 -4.99
C SER A 149 -21.68 3.25 -4.12
N LEU A 150 -21.06 4.04 -3.25
CA LEU A 150 -21.74 4.98 -2.38
C LEU A 150 -22.09 6.27 -3.13
N THR A 151 -23.15 6.95 -2.71
CA THR A 151 -23.34 8.37 -3.02
C THR A 151 -22.33 9.23 -2.27
N GLU A 152 -22.24 10.52 -2.59
CA GLU A 152 -21.35 11.43 -1.86
C GLU A 152 -21.72 11.52 -0.37
N GLU A 153 -23.02 11.59 -0.06
CA GLU A 153 -23.54 11.65 1.30
C GLU A 153 -23.18 10.38 2.08
N GLN A 154 -23.42 9.20 1.47
CA GLN A 154 -23.07 7.92 2.07
C GLN A 154 -21.55 7.77 2.25
N ALA A 155 -20.74 8.25 1.30
CA ALA A 155 -19.28 8.24 1.40
C ALA A 155 -18.79 9.12 2.56
N LEU A 156 -19.38 10.31 2.75
CA LEU A 156 -19.07 11.18 3.89
C LEU A 156 -19.45 10.55 5.22
N LEU A 157 -20.65 9.95 5.33
CA LEU A 157 -21.06 9.19 6.51
C LEU A 157 -20.11 8.01 6.77
N PHE A 158 -19.74 7.27 5.72
CA PHE A 158 -18.77 6.18 5.82
C PHE A 158 -17.43 6.68 6.36
N LEU A 159 -16.89 7.77 5.82
CA LEU A 159 -15.62 8.37 6.22
C LEU A 159 -15.64 8.96 7.63
N LYS A 160 -16.82 9.32 8.15
CA LYS A 160 -17.02 9.69 9.57
C LYS A 160 -17.07 8.50 10.51
N LYS A 161 -17.06 7.28 9.95
CA LYS A 161 -17.32 6.01 10.66
C LYS A 161 -18.75 5.91 11.20
N GLU A 162 -19.70 6.53 10.51
CA GLU A 162 -21.13 6.44 10.82
C GLU A 162 -21.76 5.26 10.06
N THR A 163 -22.99 4.92 10.45
CA THR A 163 -23.81 3.89 9.79
C THR A 163 -24.93 4.57 9.01
N PHE A 164 -25.46 3.88 8.02
CA PHE A 164 -26.61 4.30 7.22
C PHE A 164 -27.33 3.04 6.73
N GLU A 165 -28.54 3.20 6.21
CA GLU A 165 -29.33 2.09 5.70
C GLU A 165 -28.70 1.52 4.43
N PRO A 166 -28.34 0.22 4.39
CA PRO A 166 -27.83 -0.40 3.18
C PRO A 166 -28.97 -0.57 2.17
N GLU A 167 -28.66 -0.38 0.89
CA GLU A 167 -29.64 -0.63 -0.17
C GLU A 167 -29.99 -2.14 -0.24
N GLU A 168 -31.26 -2.44 -0.55
CA GLU A 168 -31.73 -3.83 -0.68
C GLU A 168 -30.98 -4.62 -1.77
N SER A 169 -30.51 -3.90 -2.80
CA SER A 169 -29.76 -4.45 -3.93
C SER A 169 -28.35 -4.93 -3.55
N TRP A 170 -27.82 -4.47 -2.41
CA TRP A 170 -26.42 -4.74 -2.05
C TRP A 170 -26.21 -6.17 -1.53
N PRO A 171 -25.07 -6.79 -1.88
CA PRO A 171 -24.73 -8.11 -1.40
C PRO A 171 -24.58 -8.11 0.13
N LYS A 172 -25.02 -9.20 0.78
CA LYS A 172 -24.78 -9.42 2.21
C LYS A 172 -23.35 -9.90 2.46
N GLY A 173 -22.84 -9.68 3.66
CA GLY A 173 -21.47 -10.06 4.05
C GLY A 173 -20.46 -8.93 3.88
N TRP A 174 -19.21 -9.27 3.62
CA TRP A 174 -18.14 -8.29 3.41
C TRP A 174 -18.28 -7.63 2.05
N VAL A 175 -18.36 -6.30 2.05
CA VAL A 175 -18.52 -5.48 0.84
C VAL A 175 -17.51 -4.35 0.88
N LEU A 176 -16.86 -4.11 -0.26
CA LEU A 176 -15.95 -3.00 -0.47
C LEU A 176 -16.76 -1.74 -0.78
N ALA A 177 -16.72 -0.76 0.12
CA ALA A 177 -17.32 0.55 -0.12
C ALA A 177 -16.46 1.31 -1.12
N THR A 178 -17.06 1.81 -2.20
CA THR A 178 -16.38 2.59 -3.24
C THR A 178 -17.07 3.93 -3.47
N TYR A 179 -16.32 4.93 -3.93
CA TYR A 179 -16.86 6.21 -4.37
C TYR A 179 -16.06 6.68 -5.58
N GLN A 180 -16.74 7.02 -6.68
CA GLN A 180 -16.11 7.42 -7.95
C GLN A 180 -15.03 6.42 -8.45
N GLY A 181 -15.28 5.12 -8.28
CA GLY A 181 -14.35 4.06 -8.69
C GLY A 181 -13.14 3.88 -7.77
N LEU A 182 -13.04 4.62 -6.66
CA LEU A 182 -11.99 4.48 -5.65
C LEU A 182 -12.51 3.72 -4.43
N ASN A 183 -11.66 2.86 -3.88
CA ASN A 183 -11.98 2.10 -2.69
C ASN A 183 -11.85 2.98 -1.43
N LEU A 184 -12.88 2.99 -0.59
CA LEU A 184 -12.85 3.70 0.68
C LEU A 184 -12.49 2.77 1.84
N GLY A 185 -13.06 1.56 1.88
CA GLY A 185 -12.84 0.62 2.98
C GLY A 185 -13.87 -0.50 3.00
N TRP A 186 -13.86 -1.27 4.08
CA TRP A 186 -14.79 -2.40 4.23
C TRP A 186 -16.04 -2.00 5.00
N MET A 187 -17.15 -2.59 4.57
CA MET A 187 -18.37 -2.68 5.35
C MET A 187 -18.82 -4.13 5.43
N LYS A 188 -19.51 -4.47 6.51
CA LYS A 188 -20.20 -5.76 6.63
C LYS A 188 -21.70 -5.52 6.59
N ILE A 189 -22.32 -5.88 5.47
CA ILE A 189 -23.76 -5.73 5.25
C ILE A 189 -24.48 -6.91 5.89
N LEU A 190 -25.45 -6.59 6.73
CA LEU A 190 -26.36 -7.52 7.41
C LEU A 190 -27.78 -7.27 6.89
N PRO A 191 -28.81 -8.06 7.27
CA PRO A 191 -30.17 -7.90 6.75
C PRO A 191 -30.69 -6.45 6.79
N ASN A 192 -30.58 -5.77 7.94
CA ASN A 192 -31.16 -4.44 8.16
C ASN A 192 -30.14 -3.39 8.64
N ARG A 193 -28.85 -3.67 8.53
CA ARG A 193 -27.81 -2.73 8.97
C ARG A 193 -26.51 -2.96 8.22
N MET A 194 -25.66 -1.94 8.25
CA MET A 194 -24.27 -2.06 7.84
C MET A 194 -23.36 -1.77 9.04
N ASN A 195 -22.31 -2.58 9.18
CA ASN A 195 -21.22 -2.27 10.10
C ASN A 195 -20.09 -1.61 9.31
N ASN A 196 -19.67 -0.43 9.75
CA ASN A 196 -18.57 0.31 9.15
C ASN A 196 -17.22 -0.11 9.76
N TYR A 197 -16.33 -0.67 8.94
CA TYR A 197 -15.00 -1.14 9.37
C TYR A 197 -13.87 -0.15 9.04
N LEU A 198 -14.19 1.13 8.76
CA LEU A 198 -13.18 2.17 8.68
C LEU A 198 -12.40 2.27 10.01
N PRO A 199 -11.06 2.36 10.00
CA PRO A 199 -10.29 2.55 11.21
C PRO A 199 -10.67 3.87 11.91
N GLN A 200 -10.80 3.85 13.24
CA GLN A 200 -11.34 4.98 13.99
C GLN A 200 -10.44 6.22 13.91
N GLU A 201 -9.14 5.99 13.88
CA GLU A 201 -8.09 6.99 13.74
C GLU A 201 -8.06 7.65 12.36
N ARG A 202 -8.72 7.04 11.35
CA ARG A 202 -8.83 7.58 9.98
C ARG A 202 -10.12 8.33 9.71
N ARG A 203 -11.03 8.40 10.69
CA ARG A 203 -12.30 9.08 10.49
C ARG A 203 -12.08 10.58 10.30
N ILE A 204 -12.81 11.17 9.36
CA ILE A 204 -12.82 12.62 9.20
C ILE A 204 -13.60 13.27 10.34
N ARG A 205 -13.19 14.49 10.70
CA ARG A 205 -13.92 15.33 11.66
C ARG A 205 -14.46 16.53 10.88
N MET A 206 -15.65 16.37 10.30
CA MET A 206 -16.38 17.44 9.64
C MET A 206 -17.77 17.53 10.24
N ALA A 207 -18.24 18.76 10.52
CA ALA A 207 -19.67 19.00 10.60
C ALA A 207 -20.21 18.89 9.17
N VAL A 208 -21.13 17.95 8.93
CA VAL A 208 -21.91 17.96 7.68
C VAL A 208 -23.18 18.68 8.07
N TYR A 209 -23.39 19.85 7.46
CA TYR A 209 -24.58 20.69 7.64
C TYR A 209 -25.61 20.32 6.58
#